data_AF-A0A925D9P6-F1
#
_entry.id   AF-A0A925D9P6-F1
#
_cell.length_a   1.000
_cell.length_b   1.000
_cell.length_c   1.000
_cell.angle_alpha   90.00
_cell.angle_beta   90.00
_cell.angle_gamma   90.00
#
_symmetry.space_group_name_H-M   'P 1'
#
loop_
_entity.id
_entity.type
_entity.pdbx_description
1 polymer ?
#
loop_
_entity_poly.entity_id
_entity_poly.type
_entity_poly.pdbx_seq_one_letter_code
_entity_poly.pdbx_strand_id
1 'polypeptide(L)'
;MKDESFPLTQPSDCGQSRDEIAAEIADHLVAAEAEMTKRGATTDEAQAAARQKFGDVEKIKQTCYWIQNGETIMLRWTLVSLAAVLCILLGLSVLGNWRTQSHLADEMGKLSAELIALAAAKQPPPPAPQPPEITGMIYAGSKDKPVAGASVAILRGDGTVVRRTTCDEKGNYHSGPLEAG
;
A
#
# COMPACT_ATOMS: atom_id res chain seq x y z
N MET A 1 25.83 -24.38 6.08
CA MET A 1 24.56 -24.68 5.38
C MET A 1 24.17 -26.09 5.77
N LYS A 2 23.21 -26.22 6.70
CA LYS A 2 22.56 -27.51 7.01
C LYS A 2 21.16 -27.38 6.43
N ASP A 3 20.87 -28.19 5.42
CA ASP A 3 19.55 -28.31 4.84
C ASP A 3 18.67 -29.05 5.85
N GLU A 4 17.89 -28.29 6.62
CA GLU A 4 16.77 -28.81 7.39
C GLU A 4 15.58 -28.98 6.45
N SER A 5 15.61 -30.06 5.65
CA SER A 5 14.46 -30.55 4.93
C SER A 5 13.43 -31.05 5.95
N PHE A 6 12.52 -30.16 6.35
CA PHE A 6 11.33 -30.53 7.10
C PHE A 6 10.57 -31.63 6.33
N PRO A 7 10.28 -32.79 6.94
CA PRO A 7 9.42 -33.78 6.31
C PRO A 7 8.03 -33.16 6.20
N LEU A 8 7.62 -32.86 4.96
CA LEU A 8 6.24 -32.52 4.66
C LEU A 8 5.39 -33.72 5.07
N THR A 9 4.69 -33.59 6.18
CA THR A 9 3.66 -34.53 6.62
C THR A 9 2.71 -34.72 5.45
N GLN A 10 2.72 -35.92 4.85
CA GLN A 10 1.84 -36.20 3.72
C GLN A 10 0.39 -35.99 4.18
N PRO A 11 -0.43 -35.28 3.39
CA PRO A 11 -1.82 -35.07 3.74
C PRO A 11 -2.47 -36.44 3.86
N SER A 12 -2.95 -36.77 5.07
CA SER A 12 -3.61 -38.04 5.37
C SER A 12 -4.63 -38.36 4.29
N ASP A 13 -4.37 -39.47 3.62
CA ASP A 13 -5.10 -39.92 2.45
C ASP A 13 -6.50 -40.34 2.87
N CYS A 14 -7.49 -39.52 2.54
CA CYS A 14 -8.89 -39.77 2.89
C CYS A 14 -9.42 -41.08 2.27
N GLY A 15 -8.72 -41.62 1.25
CA GLY A 15 -8.98 -42.93 0.66
C GLY A 15 -8.50 -44.10 1.52
N GLN A 16 -7.34 -44.00 2.17
CA GLN A 16 -6.78 -45.06 3.00
C GLN A 16 -7.70 -45.43 4.16
N SER A 17 -8.32 -44.45 4.82
CA SER A 17 -9.18 -44.73 5.98
C SER A 17 -10.44 -45.54 5.62
N ARG A 18 -10.98 -45.39 4.41
CA ARG A 18 -12.18 -46.14 3.98
C ARG A 18 -11.84 -47.58 3.64
N ASP A 19 -10.72 -47.78 2.96
CA ASP A 19 -10.26 -49.10 2.58
C ASP A 19 -9.78 -49.89 3.81
N GLU A 20 -9.15 -49.22 4.79
CA GLU A 20 -8.77 -49.80 6.08
C GLU A 20 -10.00 -50.22 6.91
N ILE A 21 -11.02 -49.36 7.04
CA ILE A 21 -12.26 -49.72 7.75
C ILE A 21 -12.98 -50.89 7.03
N ALA A 22 -12.98 -50.91 5.69
CA ALA A 22 -13.58 -52.00 4.93
C ALA A 22 -12.82 -53.31 5.10
N ALA A 23 -11.48 -53.27 5.12
CA ALA A 23 -10.62 -54.42 5.37
C ALA A 23 -10.81 -54.98 6.79
N GLU A 24 -10.85 -54.13 7.81
CA GLU A 24 -11.03 -54.56 9.19
C GLU A 24 -12.41 -55.20 9.43
N ILE A 25 -13.47 -54.64 8.83
CA ILE A 25 -14.80 -55.28 8.88
C ILE A 25 -14.80 -56.62 8.15
N ALA A 26 -14.10 -56.73 7.01
CA ALA A 26 -13.99 -58.00 6.28
C ALA A 26 -13.26 -59.06 7.12
N ASP A 27 -12.17 -58.70 7.79
CA ASP A 27 -11.41 -59.59 8.67
C ASP A 27 -12.27 -60.09 9.84
N HIS A 28 -13.06 -59.20 10.46
CA HIS A 28 -13.97 -59.60 11.52
C HIS A 28 -15.10 -60.52 11.04
N LEU A 29 -15.64 -60.30 9.84
CA LEU A 29 -16.63 -61.19 9.24
C LEU A 29 -16.03 -62.58 8.97
N VAL A 30 -14.83 -62.66 8.41
CA VAL A 30 -14.11 -63.92 8.17
C VAL A 30 -13.81 -64.65 9.49
N ALA A 31 -13.40 -63.92 10.54
CA ALA A 31 -13.16 -64.50 11.85
C ALA A 31 -14.45 -65.06 12.48
N ALA A 32 -15.58 -64.35 12.34
CA ALA A 32 -16.88 -64.79 12.82
C ALA A 32 -17.40 -66.02 12.06
N GLU A 33 -17.21 -66.06 10.74
CA GLU A 33 -17.51 -67.22 9.90
C GLU A 33 -16.73 -68.45 10.38
N ALA A 34 -15.41 -68.32 10.56
CA ALA A 34 -14.54 -69.40 11.02
C ALA A 34 -14.93 -69.94 12.41
N GLU A 35 -15.39 -69.08 13.32
CA GLU A 35 -15.88 -69.51 14.64
C GLU A 35 -17.18 -70.32 14.55
N MET A 36 -18.10 -69.91 13.66
CA MET A 36 -19.38 -70.61 13.48
C MET A 36 -19.19 -71.96 12.78
N THR A 37 -18.27 -72.05 11.80
CA THR A 37 -17.91 -73.32 11.18
C THR A 37 -17.29 -74.29 12.19
N LYS A 38 -16.46 -73.81 13.14
CA LYS A 38 -15.93 -74.65 14.24
C LYS A 38 -17.03 -75.21 15.15
N ARG A 39 -18.20 -74.57 15.21
CA ARG A 39 -19.38 -75.03 15.96
C ARG A 39 -20.28 -75.99 15.15
N GLY A 40 -19.84 -76.38 13.95
CA GLY A 40 -20.54 -77.33 13.09
C GLY A 40 -21.56 -76.71 12.14
N ALA A 41 -21.61 -75.38 12.01
CA ALA A 41 -22.44 -74.72 11.00
C ALA A 41 -21.86 -74.89 9.59
N THR A 42 -22.72 -74.99 8.58
CA THR A 42 -22.28 -74.97 7.18
C THR A 42 -21.74 -73.59 6.81
N THR A 43 -20.92 -73.51 5.75
CA THR A 43 -20.28 -72.24 5.33
C THR A 43 -21.32 -71.16 5.00
N ASP A 44 -22.41 -71.53 4.33
CA ASP A 44 -23.49 -70.60 3.97
C ASP A 44 -24.26 -70.09 5.21
N GLU A 45 -24.55 -70.98 6.16
CA GLU A 45 -25.19 -70.61 7.43
C GLU A 45 -24.28 -69.74 8.31
N ALA A 46 -22.98 -70.05 8.35
CA ALA A 46 -21.98 -69.28 9.09
C ALA A 46 -21.86 -67.85 8.53
N GLN A 47 -21.85 -67.70 7.21
CA GLN A 47 -21.80 -66.41 6.52
C GLN A 47 -23.07 -65.58 6.70
N ALA A 48 -24.25 -66.21 6.58
CA ALA A 48 -25.52 -65.54 6.84
C ALA A 48 -25.62 -65.07 8.30
N ALA A 49 -25.24 -65.92 9.26
CA ALA A 49 -25.28 -65.59 10.69
C ALA A 49 -24.24 -64.53 11.08
N ALA A 50 -23.04 -64.54 10.47
CA ALA A 50 -22.02 -63.53 10.69
C ALA A 50 -22.49 -62.14 10.23
N ARG A 51 -23.08 -62.06 9.02
CA ARG A 51 -23.68 -60.81 8.51
C ARG A 51 -24.85 -60.33 9.36
N GLN A 52 -25.70 -61.25 9.81
CA GLN A 52 -26.85 -60.91 10.65
C GLN A 52 -26.41 -60.40 12.04
N LYS A 53 -25.33 -60.94 12.61
CA LYS A 53 -24.73 -60.44 13.87
C LYS A 53 -24.09 -59.06 13.71
N PHE A 54 -23.40 -58.82 12.60
CA PHE A 54 -22.77 -57.53 12.33
C PHE A 54 -23.79 -56.43 12.02
N GLY A 55 -24.97 -56.79 11.50
CA GLY A 55 -26.03 -55.85 11.19
C GLY A 55 -25.76 -55.06 9.91
N ASP A 56 -26.17 -53.78 9.88
CA ASP A 56 -25.98 -52.92 8.71
C ASP A 56 -24.54 -52.41 8.63
N VAL A 57 -23.72 -53.16 7.89
CA VAL A 57 -22.30 -52.88 7.67
C VAL A 57 -22.07 -51.50 7.07
N GLU A 58 -22.93 -51.04 6.17
CA GLU A 58 -22.75 -49.74 5.50
C GLU A 58 -23.01 -48.58 6.47
N LYS A 59 -23.98 -48.73 7.37
CA LYS A 59 -24.23 -47.77 8.44
C LYS A 59 -23.06 -47.70 9.43
N ILE A 60 -22.47 -48.84 9.78
CA ILE A 60 -21.30 -48.89 10.68
C ILE A 60 -20.09 -48.21 10.03
N LYS A 61 -19.80 -48.52 8.76
CA LYS A 61 -18.73 -47.86 7.99
C LYS A 61 -18.87 -46.33 7.98
N GLN A 62 -20.07 -45.84 7.71
CA GLN A 62 -20.33 -44.40 7.69
C GLN A 62 -20.10 -43.76 9.08
N THR A 63 -20.51 -44.46 10.14
CA THR A 63 -20.35 -43.95 11.51
C THR A 63 -18.88 -43.93 11.93
N CYS A 64 -18.13 -45.00 11.67
CA CYS A 64 -16.69 -45.06 11.94
C CYS A 64 -15.92 -44.00 11.15
N TYR A 65 -16.27 -43.79 9.88
CA TYR A 65 -15.68 -42.73 9.06
C TYR A 65 -15.87 -41.34 9.69
N TRP A 66 -17.08 -41.03 10.18
CA TRP A 66 -17.36 -39.75 10.84
C TRP A 66 -16.65 -39.59 12.18
N ILE A 67 -16.50 -40.66 12.96
CA ILE A 67 -15.79 -40.63 14.24
C ILE A 67 -14.30 -40.37 13.99
N GLN A 68 -13.69 -41.09 13.04
CA GLN A 68 -12.25 -40.99 12.77
C GLN A 68 -11.89 -39.67 12.06
N ASN A 69 -12.75 -39.18 11.17
CA ASN A 69 -12.51 -37.92 10.44
C ASN A 69 -13.15 -36.68 11.10
N GLY A 70 -13.87 -36.84 12.21
CA GLY A 70 -14.56 -35.72 12.87
C GLY A 70 -13.60 -34.61 13.28
N GLU A 71 -12.41 -34.97 13.77
CA GLU A 71 -11.39 -34.02 14.22
C GLU A 71 -10.76 -33.25 13.05
N THR A 72 -10.42 -33.93 11.95
CA THR A 72 -9.84 -33.28 10.76
C THR A 72 -10.85 -32.38 10.06
N ILE A 73 -12.13 -32.79 10.03
CA ILE A 73 -13.24 -31.97 9.53
C ILE A 73 -13.39 -30.73 10.42
N MET A 74 -13.48 -30.87 11.75
CA MET A 74 -13.59 -29.71 12.65
C MET A 74 -12.41 -28.75 12.50
N LEU A 75 -11.18 -29.26 12.42
CA LEU A 75 -9.99 -28.43 12.23
C LEU A 75 -10.07 -27.63 10.92
N ARG A 76 -10.43 -28.27 9.81
CA ARG A 76 -10.59 -27.61 8.50
C ARG A 76 -11.65 -26.52 8.55
N TRP A 77 -12.82 -26.81 9.13
CA TRP A 77 -13.89 -25.83 9.29
C TRP A 77 -13.47 -24.65 10.18
N THR A 78 -12.72 -24.93 11.24
CA THR A 78 -12.17 -23.89 12.13
C THR A 78 -11.17 -23.00 11.39
N LEU A 79 -10.25 -23.60 10.64
CA LEU A 79 -9.26 -22.87 9.83
C LEU A 79 -9.92 -22.01 8.75
N VAL A 80 -10.91 -22.56 8.03
CA VAL A 80 -11.66 -21.81 7.01
C VAL A 80 -12.40 -20.64 7.65
N SER A 81 -13.04 -20.85 8.80
CA SER A 81 -13.74 -19.78 9.52
C SER A 81 -12.79 -18.67 9.97
N LEU A 82 -11.63 -19.05 10.53
CA LEU A 82 -10.60 -18.10 10.97
C LEU A 82 -10.01 -17.32 9.79
N ALA A 83 -9.73 -17.99 8.67
CA ALA A 83 -9.27 -17.35 7.45
C ALA A 83 -10.29 -16.35 6.89
N ALA A 84 -11.58 -16.71 6.89
CA ALA A 84 -12.66 -15.83 6.46
C ALA A 84 -12.74 -14.57 7.34
N VAL A 85 -12.66 -14.72 8.66
CA VAL A 85 -12.63 -13.59 9.60
C VAL A 85 -11.41 -12.70 9.35
N LEU A 86 -10.23 -13.30 9.15
CA LEU A 86 -9.02 -12.54 8.84
C LEU A 86 -9.15 -11.74 7.54
N CYS A 87 -9.70 -12.34 6.47
CA CYS A 87 -9.95 -11.66 5.21
C CYS A 87 -10.91 -10.47 5.38
N ILE A 88 -11.97 -10.63 6.19
CA ILE A 88 -12.91 -9.55 6.48
C ILE A 88 -12.20 -8.41 7.22
N LEU A 89 -11.41 -8.71 8.25
CA LEU A 89 -10.66 -7.70 9.02
C LEU A 89 -9.64 -6.94 8.16
N LEU A 90 -8.94 -7.64 7.27
CA LEU A 90 -8.02 -7.02 6.31
C LEU A 90 -8.76 -6.11 5.34
N GLY A 91 -9.91 -6.56 4.80
CA GLY A 91 -10.76 -5.74 3.94
C GLY A 91 -11.23 -4.45 4.63
N LEU A 92 -11.69 -4.55 5.88
CA LEU A 92 -12.09 -3.40 6.70
C LEU A 92 -10.92 -2.44 6.96
N SER A 93 -9.72 -2.97 7.23
CA SER A 93 -8.52 -2.15 7.43
C SER A 93 -8.14 -1.36 6.19
N VAL A 94 -8.18 -1.98 5.01
CA VAL A 94 -7.89 -1.30 3.73
C VAL A 94 -8.91 -0.21 3.44
N LEU A 95 -10.20 -0.51 3.61
CA LEU A 95 -11.29 0.46 3.46
C LEU A 95 -11.16 1.64 4.44
N GLY A 96 -10.83 1.36 5.70
CA GLY A 96 -10.61 2.37 6.72
C GLY A 96 -9.45 3.29 6.37
N ASN A 97 -8.30 2.71 6.00
CA ASN A 97 -7.11 3.48 5.64
C ASN A 97 -7.35 4.36 4.41
N TRP A 98 -8.06 3.83 3.39
CA TRP A 98 -8.40 4.61 2.21
C TRP A 98 -9.27 5.82 2.55
N ARG A 99 -10.29 5.66 3.40
CA ARG A 99 -11.12 6.77 3.88
C ARG A 99 -10.30 7.81 4.65
N THR A 100 -9.41 7.38 5.52
CA THR A 100 -8.55 8.31 6.28
C THR A 100 -7.64 9.10 5.35
N GLN A 101 -7.03 8.44 4.36
CA GLN A 101 -6.19 9.13 3.37
C GLN A 101 -6.96 10.12 2.52
N SER A 102 -8.19 9.80 2.12
CA SER A 102 -9.02 10.76 1.37
C SER A 102 -9.34 12.00 2.21
N HIS A 103 -9.63 11.84 3.50
CA HIS A 103 -9.86 12.98 4.39
C HIS A 103 -8.61 13.85 4.56
N LEU A 104 -7.44 13.23 4.74
CA LEU A 104 -6.17 13.97 4.86
C LEU A 104 -5.82 14.72 3.57
N ALA A 105 -6.09 14.13 2.40
CA ALA A 105 -5.86 14.78 1.12
C ALA A 105 -6.73 16.04 0.95
N ASP A 106 -8.01 15.97 1.35
CA ASP A 106 -8.92 17.10 1.29
C ASP A 106 -8.50 18.24 2.24
N GLU A 107 -8.07 17.92 3.46
CA GLU A 107 -7.58 18.92 4.42
C GLU A 107 -6.29 19.59 3.93
N MET A 108 -5.34 18.80 3.41
CA MET A 108 -4.10 19.34 2.84
C MET A 108 -4.37 20.25 1.64
N GLY A 109 -5.35 19.91 0.79
CA GLY A 109 -5.77 20.75 -0.32
C GLY A 109 -6.30 22.12 0.15
N LYS A 110 -7.09 22.14 1.22
CA LYS A 110 -7.61 23.40 1.81
C LYS A 110 -6.49 24.25 2.39
N LEU A 111 -5.60 23.65 3.20
CA LEU A 111 -4.46 24.35 3.79
C LEU A 111 -3.52 24.90 2.71
N SER A 112 -3.27 24.14 1.65
CA SER A 112 -2.49 24.61 0.49
C SER A 112 -3.12 25.85 -0.16
N ALA A 113 -4.44 25.84 -0.38
CA ALA A 113 -5.14 26.97 -0.97
C ALA A 113 -5.10 28.22 -0.07
N GLU A 114 -5.28 28.05 1.25
CA GLU A 114 -5.15 29.15 2.21
C GLU A 114 -3.75 29.74 2.24
N LEU A 115 -2.70 28.89 2.22
CA LEU A 115 -1.31 29.35 2.16
C LEU A 115 -1.03 30.16 0.90
N ILE A 116 -1.56 29.73 -0.26
CA ILE A 116 -1.43 30.48 -1.52
C ILE A 116 -2.16 31.83 -1.42
N ALA A 117 -3.38 31.86 -0.87
CA ALA A 117 -4.14 33.08 -0.69
C ALA A 117 -3.45 34.07 0.26
N LEU A 118 -2.90 33.57 1.37
CA LEU A 118 -2.10 34.36 2.31
C LEU A 118 -0.80 34.87 1.68
N ALA A 119 -0.13 34.05 0.87
CA ALA A 119 1.06 34.46 0.14
C ALA A 119 0.75 35.59 -0.86
N ALA A 120 -0.36 35.47 -1.60
CA ALA A 120 -0.83 36.50 -2.52
C ALA A 120 -1.25 37.78 -1.79
N ALA A 121 -1.93 37.67 -0.65
CA ALA A 121 -2.33 38.83 0.16
C ALA A 121 -1.13 39.57 0.79
N LYS A 122 -0.04 38.84 1.07
CA LYS A 122 1.22 39.43 1.58
C LYS A 122 2.14 39.97 0.48
N GLN A 123 1.87 39.71 -0.80
CA GLN A 123 2.63 40.34 -1.86
C GLN A 123 2.31 41.84 -1.90
N PRO A 124 3.31 42.73 -1.74
CA PRO A 124 3.08 44.16 -1.88
C PRO A 124 2.56 44.45 -3.31
N PRO A 125 1.69 45.46 -3.48
CA PRO A 125 1.23 45.86 -4.80
C PRO A 125 2.43 46.15 -5.70
N PRO A 126 2.31 45.92 -7.04
CA PRO A 126 3.37 46.25 -7.96
C PRO A 126 3.85 47.68 -7.70
N PRO A 127 5.17 47.93 -7.58
CA PRO A 127 5.66 49.26 -7.34
C PRO A 127 5.09 50.20 -8.41
N ALA A 128 4.57 51.36 -7.98
CA ALA A 128 4.09 52.38 -8.89
C ALA A 128 5.17 52.67 -9.95
N PRO A 129 4.79 53.02 -11.20
CA PRO A 129 5.76 53.38 -12.23
C PRO A 129 6.69 54.46 -11.68
N GLN A 130 7.96 54.11 -11.47
CA GLN A 130 8.94 55.10 -11.03
C GLN A 130 9.17 56.05 -12.22
N PRO A 131 9.23 57.38 -12.00
CA PRO A 131 9.55 58.30 -13.09
C PRO A 131 10.88 57.89 -13.72
N PRO A 132 11.04 58.05 -15.05
CA PRO A 132 12.26 57.64 -15.73
C PRO A 132 13.48 58.34 -15.10
N GLU A 133 14.51 57.55 -14.82
CA GLU A 133 15.79 58.02 -14.32
C GLU A 133 16.88 57.59 -15.29
N ILE A 134 17.80 58.51 -15.61
CA ILE A 134 19.00 58.21 -16.38
C ILE A 134 20.13 57.98 -15.39
N THR A 135 20.61 56.75 -15.34
CA THR A 135 21.80 56.35 -14.57
C THR A 135 22.89 55.88 -15.52
N GLY A 136 24.15 56.02 -15.10
CA GLY A 136 25.27 55.59 -15.91
C GLY A 136 26.61 55.76 -15.21
N MET A 137 27.69 55.43 -15.91
CA MET A 137 29.06 55.56 -15.41
C MET A 137 29.93 56.28 -16.44
N ILE A 138 30.83 57.15 -15.97
CA ILE A 138 31.76 57.90 -16.81
C ILE A 138 33.16 57.33 -16.67
N TYR A 139 33.81 57.14 -17.82
CA TYR A 139 35.16 56.60 -17.92
C TYR A 139 36.07 57.51 -18.74
N ALA A 140 37.33 57.60 -18.34
CA ALA A 140 38.38 58.29 -19.10
C ALA A 140 39.06 57.32 -20.07
N GLY A 141 38.43 57.10 -21.24
CA GLY A 141 39.01 56.36 -22.36
C GLY A 141 39.04 54.83 -22.24
N SER A 142 38.94 54.25 -21.02
CA SER A 142 38.79 52.81 -20.81
C SER A 142 37.93 52.49 -19.59
N LYS A 143 37.27 51.32 -19.58
CA LYS A 143 36.37 50.87 -18.50
C LYS A 143 37.06 50.69 -17.14
N ASP A 144 38.39 50.62 -17.11
CA ASP A 144 39.16 50.47 -15.87
C ASP A 144 39.50 51.81 -15.19
N LYS A 145 39.07 52.94 -15.78
CA LYS A 145 39.36 54.30 -15.30
C LYS A 145 38.08 55.12 -15.11
N PRO A 146 37.27 54.83 -14.07
CA PRO A 146 36.12 55.65 -13.75
C PRO A 146 36.54 57.07 -13.36
N VAL A 147 35.71 58.06 -13.72
CA VAL A 147 36.00 59.48 -13.47
C VAL A 147 35.14 60.00 -12.31
N ALA A 148 35.76 60.15 -11.15
CA ALA A 148 35.13 60.78 -10.00
C ALA A 148 34.97 62.29 -10.20
N GLY A 149 33.85 62.86 -9.70
CA GLY A 149 33.62 64.30 -9.73
C GLY A 149 33.28 64.90 -11.10
N ALA A 150 33.14 64.08 -12.14
CA ALA A 150 32.72 64.54 -13.46
C ALA A 150 31.30 65.10 -13.44
N SER A 151 31.07 66.24 -14.11
CA SER A 151 29.75 66.85 -14.19
C SER A 151 29.00 66.41 -15.44
N VAL A 152 27.81 65.85 -15.27
CA VAL A 152 26.90 65.42 -16.33
C VAL A 152 25.75 66.40 -16.43
N ALA A 153 25.57 66.99 -17.61
CA ALA A 153 24.35 67.71 -17.94
C ALA A 153 23.41 66.78 -18.70
N ILE A 154 22.15 66.76 -18.30
CA ILE A 154 21.07 66.04 -18.96
C ILE A 154 20.27 67.07 -19.74
N LEU A 155 20.20 66.88 -21.05
CA LEU A 155 19.54 67.78 -21.97
C LEU A 155 18.26 67.15 -22.49
N ARG A 156 17.24 67.98 -22.69
CA ARG A 156 16.07 67.62 -23.48
C ARG A 156 16.43 67.70 -24.97
N GLY A 157 15.64 67.08 -25.84
CA GLY A 157 15.88 67.06 -27.29
C GLY A 157 15.96 68.45 -27.96
N ASP A 158 15.48 69.51 -27.29
CA ASP A 158 15.57 70.90 -27.71
C ASP A 158 16.89 71.60 -27.31
N GLY A 159 17.78 70.91 -26.60
CA GLY A 159 19.06 71.45 -26.11
C GLY A 159 18.98 72.14 -24.75
N THR A 160 17.82 72.18 -24.10
CA THR A 160 17.67 72.76 -22.75
C THR A 160 18.26 71.83 -21.70
N VAL A 161 19.08 72.36 -20.78
CA VAL A 161 19.61 71.58 -19.65
C VAL A 161 18.51 71.38 -18.61
N VAL A 162 18.04 70.13 -18.48
CA VAL A 162 17.00 69.72 -17.54
C VAL A 162 17.58 69.55 -16.13
N ARG A 163 18.79 68.98 -16.03
CA ARG A 163 19.47 68.75 -14.76
C ARG A 163 20.98 68.64 -14.94
N ARG A 164 21.73 68.95 -13.88
CA ARG A 164 23.16 68.68 -13.78
C ARG A 164 23.42 67.83 -12.54
N THR A 165 24.17 66.73 -12.72
CA THR A 165 24.58 65.83 -11.65
C THR A 165 26.09 65.64 -11.69
N THR A 166 26.66 65.14 -10.60
CA THR A 166 28.10 64.92 -10.47
C THR A 166 28.34 63.46 -10.15
N CYS A 167 29.34 62.87 -10.80
CA CYS A 167 29.73 61.49 -10.56
C CYS A 167 30.29 61.28 -9.14
N ASP A 168 29.97 60.13 -8.55
CA ASP A 168 30.55 59.67 -7.29
C ASP A 168 32.01 59.23 -7.45
N GLU A 169 32.64 58.78 -6.36
CA GLU A 169 34.03 58.30 -6.34
C GLU A 169 34.31 57.12 -7.29
N LYS A 170 33.25 56.42 -7.73
CA LYS A 170 33.31 55.28 -8.65
C LYS A 170 32.87 55.66 -10.07
N GLY A 171 32.66 56.94 -10.36
CA GLY A 171 32.26 57.43 -11.67
C GLY A 171 30.77 57.26 -11.99
N ASN A 172 29.94 56.80 -11.04
CA ASN A 172 28.50 56.62 -11.26
C ASN A 172 27.78 57.96 -11.14
N TYR A 173 26.81 58.19 -12.03
CA TYR A 173 25.89 59.31 -11.92
C TYR A 173 24.45 58.83 -11.90
N HIS A 174 23.65 59.59 -11.16
CA HIS A 174 22.22 59.40 -11.02
C HIS A 174 21.54 60.73 -11.35
N SER A 175 20.64 60.71 -12.33
CA SER A 175 19.84 61.89 -12.64
C SER A 175 18.82 62.18 -11.55
N GLY A 176 18.39 61.17 -10.79
CA GLY A 176 17.13 61.20 -10.06
C GLY A 176 15.92 61.22 -11.00
N PRO A 177 14.70 61.21 -10.46
CA PRO A 177 13.47 61.21 -11.23
C PRO A 177 13.42 62.36 -12.23
N LEU A 178 13.10 62.05 -13.49
CA LEU A 178 12.86 63.01 -14.55
C LEU A 178 11.36 63.05 -14.89
N GLU A 179 10.88 64.24 -15.21
CA GLU A 179 9.54 64.39 -15.78
C GLU A 179 9.54 63.85 -17.21
N ALA A 180 8.44 63.19 -17.61
CA ALA A 180 8.25 62.80 -19.00
C ALA A 180 8.15 64.07 -19.85
N GLY A 181 8.97 64.20 -20.89
CA GLY A 181 9.03 65.39 -21.74
C GLY A 181 9.83 65.18 -23.01
#